data_AF-A0A4V6NQG1-F1
#
_entry.id   AF-A0A4V6NQG1-F1
#
_cell.length_a   1.000
_cell.length_b   1.000
_cell.length_c   1.000
_cell.angle_alpha   90.00
_cell.angle_beta   90.00
_cell.angle_gamma   90.00
#
_symmetry.space_group_name_H-M   'P 1'
#
loop_
_entity.id
_entity.type
_entity.pdbx_description
1 polymer ?
#
loop_
_entity_poly.entity_id
_entity_poly.type
_entity_poly.pdbx_seq_one_letter_code
_entity_poly.pdbx_strand_id
1 'polypeptide(L)'
;MSKTVVVALGGNAILQSKQEGTYENQLYNVKTSSKFLAKLIKEGYKLVITHGNGPQVGNILRQNEEAQDVVPPMPMDVLNGESQGFIGYMMVQSLLNELKQLGHKAPVVNLLTRVEVSKDDEDFKDPSKPIGPFYSEEEAKKLAEERNWNMKEDSNRGWRRVVPSPKPIKILEAQAIKDLAEAGNVVVACGGGGIPVVSKEDGTYEGIEAVIDKDRSGCKLAEEVNADVFMILTDVDNVFINFGKPDQKSLEKLTITELEAYVNAGHFAKGSMGPKVESALNFAKQAKATSIICSLEKVDQALLGKSGTIISDQHVEDKNGGSPGLSA
;
A
#
# COMPACT_ATOMS: atom_id res chain seq x y z
N MET A 1 -20.49 1.66 -16.79
CA MET A 1 -19.49 0.59 -16.67
C MET A 1 -19.13 0.44 -15.20
N SER A 2 -18.83 -0.78 -14.74
CA SER A 2 -18.31 -1.02 -13.39
C SER A 2 -16.94 -0.35 -13.26
N LYS A 3 -16.73 0.43 -12.19
CA LYS A 3 -15.46 1.12 -11.92
C LYS A 3 -14.43 0.16 -11.37
N THR A 4 -13.18 0.28 -11.82
CA THR A 4 -12.03 -0.43 -11.27
C THR A 4 -11.41 0.37 -10.13
N VAL A 5 -11.28 -0.26 -8.97
CA VAL A 5 -10.69 0.32 -7.77
C VAL A 5 -9.44 -0.47 -7.41
N VAL A 6 -8.29 0.20 -7.30
CA VAL A 6 -7.09 -0.37 -6.69
C VAL A 6 -7.06 0.05 -5.22
N VAL A 7 -7.04 -0.93 -4.31
CA VAL A 7 -7.00 -0.69 -2.87
C VAL A 7 -5.66 -1.12 -2.30
N ALA A 8 -4.89 -0.18 -1.76
CA ALA A 8 -3.64 -0.43 -1.04
C ALA A 8 -3.89 -0.60 0.46
N LEU A 9 -3.79 -1.83 0.95
CA LEU A 9 -4.03 -2.17 2.35
C LEU A 9 -2.85 -1.78 3.25
N GLY A 10 -3.20 -1.07 4.33
CA GLY A 10 -2.39 -0.78 5.50
C GLY A 10 -1.69 -1.99 6.13
N GLY A 11 -0.60 -1.78 6.88
CA GLY A 11 0.00 -2.87 7.67
C GLY A 11 -0.95 -3.37 8.77
N ASN A 12 -1.75 -2.44 9.32
CA ASN A 12 -2.82 -2.68 10.29
C ASN A 12 -3.94 -3.60 9.76
N ALA A 13 -4.12 -3.70 8.43
CA ALA A 13 -5.06 -4.65 7.83
C ALA A 13 -4.65 -6.12 8.05
N ILE A 14 -3.36 -6.35 8.37
CA ILE A 14 -2.79 -7.68 8.57
C ILE A 14 -2.29 -7.83 10.00
N LEU A 15 -1.53 -6.89 10.53
CA LEU A 15 -1.03 -6.92 11.91
C LEU A 15 -1.12 -5.54 12.56
N GLN A 16 -1.83 -5.46 13.67
CA GLN A 16 -2.01 -4.20 14.40
C GLN A 16 -0.78 -3.86 15.26
N SER A 17 -0.65 -2.58 15.60
CA SER A 17 0.42 -2.12 16.49
C SER A 17 0.37 -2.86 17.84
N LYS A 18 1.53 -3.33 18.32
CA LYS A 18 1.69 -4.10 19.57
C LYS A 18 0.99 -5.46 19.62
N GLN A 19 0.36 -5.90 18.53
CA GLN A 19 -0.20 -7.24 18.43
C GLN A 19 0.91 -8.25 18.16
N GLU A 20 0.84 -9.40 18.82
CA GLU A 20 1.76 -10.49 18.54
C GLU A 20 1.56 -11.02 17.12
N GLY A 21 2.65 -11.22 16.39
CA GLY A 21 2.65 -11.62 14.97
C GLY A 21 2.23 -13.07 14.69
N THR A 22 1.31 -13.66 15.46
CA THR A 22 0.83 -15.03 15.26
C THR A 22 0.00 -15.16 13.99
N TYR A 23 -0.15 -16.39 13.48
CA TYR A 23 -1.00 -16.67 12.34
C TYR A 23 -2.46 -16.30 12.63
N GLU A 24 -2.96 -16.63 13.83
CA GLU A 24 -4.35 -16.43 14.25
C GLU A 24 -4.70 -14.93 14.30
N ASN A 25 -3.79 -14.12 14.85
CA ASN A 25 -3.94 -12.67 14.91
C ASN A 25 -3.98 -12.06 13.51
N GLN A 26 -3.07 -12.48 12.64
CA GLN A 26 -3.01 -11.97 11.28
C GLN A 26 -4.23 -12.39 10.45
N LEU A 27 -4.65 -13.65 10.56
CA LEU A 27 -5.85 -14.16 9.91
C LEU A 27 -7.11 -13.43 10.40
N TYR A 28 -7.22 -13.13 11.69
CA TYR A 28 -8.35 -12.39 12.25
C TYR A 28 -8.46 -10.97 11.64
N ASN A 29 -7.35 -10.25 11.53
CA ASN A 29 -7.33 -8.92 10.91
C ASN A 29 -7.65 -8.98 9.42
N VAL A 30 -7.09 -9.96 8.70
CA VAL A 30 -7.36 -10.16 7.26
C VAL A 30 -8.83 -10.51 7.02
N LYS A 31 -9.45 -11.35 7.87
CA LYS A 31 -10.90 -11.61 7.84
C LYS A 31 -11.72 -10.34 8.04
N THR A 32 -11.34 -9.51 9.01
CA THR A 32 -12.01 -8.23 9.27
C THR A 32 -11.92 -7.30 8.06
N SER A 33 -10.73 -7.16 7.47
CA SER A 33 -10.52 -6.40 6.24
C SER A 33 -11.34 -6.94 5.07
N SER A 34 -11.39 -8.26 4.91
CA SER A 34 -12.13 -8.93 3.85
C SER A 34 -13.62 -8.62 3.88
N LYS A 35 -14.22 -8.42 5.06
CA LYS A 35 -15.64 -8.03 5.19
C LYS A 35 -15.94 -6.68 4.56
N PHE A 36 -15.06 -5.69 4.73
CA PHE A 36 -15.24 -4.37 4.14
C PHE A 36 -15.01 -4.39 2.63
N LEU A 37 -13.98 -5.10 2.17
CA LEU A 37 -13.67 -5.24 0.75
C LEU A 37 -14.76 -6.03 -0.02
N ALA A 38 -15.32 -7.08 0.59
CA ALA A 38 -16.40 -7.86 0.00
C ALA A 38 -17.67 -7.04 -0.25
N LYS A 39 -17.93 -6.00 0.56
CA LYS A 39 -19.03 -5.05 0.31
C LYS A 39 -18.81 -4.28 -0.98
N LEU A 40 -17.57 -3.81 -1.26
CA LEU A 40 -17.27 -3.11 -2.51
C LEU A 40 -17.55 -3.97 -3.74
N ILE A 41 -17.15 -5.23 -3.67
CA ILE A 41 -17.38 -6.18 -4.76
C ILE A 41 -18.88 -6.38 -4.98
N LYS A 42 -19.67 -6.48 -3.89
CA LYS A 42 -21.13 -6.60 -3.95
C LYS A 42 -21.81 -5.36 -4.53
N GLU A 43 -21.30 -4.15 -4.26
CA GLU A 43 -21.76 -2.90 -4.88
C GLU A 43 -21.36 -2.77 -6.36
N GLY A 44 -20.66 -3.77 -6.90
CA GLY A 44 -20.36 -3.89 -8.33
C GLY A 44 -19.06 -3.23 -8.77
N TYR A 45 -18.13 -2.95 -7.85
CA TYR A 45 -16.77 -2.48 -8.19
C TYR A 45 -15.87 -3.66 -8.60
N LYS A 46 -15.04 -3.46 -9.63
CA LYS A 46 -13.91 -4.36 -9.94
C LYS A 46 -12.76 -4.02 -8.99
N LEU A 47 -12.19 -5.02 -8.34
CA LEU A 47 -11.26 -4.79 -7.23
C LEU A 47 -9.89 -5.42 -7.50
N VAL A 48 -8.85 -4.58 -7.45
CA VAL A 48 -7.45 -4.99 -7.37
C VAL A 48 -6.93 -4.58 -5.98
N ILE A 49 -6.29 -5.49 -5.28
CA ILE A 49 -5.85 -5.30 -3.90
C ILE A 49 -4.33 -5.42 -3.85
N THR A 50 -3.68 -4.42 -3.26
CA THR A 50 -2.27 -4.51 -2.85
C THR A 50 -2.18 -4.45 -1.34
N HIS A 51 -1.02 -4.84 -0.79
CA HIS A 51 -0.83 -4.81 0.66
C HIS A 51 0.64 -4.61 1.03
N GLY A 52 0.89 -4.24 2.29
CA GLY A 52 2.24 -4.22 2.86
C GLY A 52 2.67 -5.59 3.37
N ASN A 53 3.97 -5.75 3.61
CA ASN A 53 4.55 -6.97 4.18
C ASN A 53 5.58 -6.71 5.29
N GLY A 54 5.80 -5.46 5.71
CA GLY A 54 6.95 -5.07 6.55
C GLY A 54 7.19 -5.95 7.79
N PRO A 55 6.18 -6.19 8.65
CA PRO A 55 6.32 -7.15 9.76
C PRO A 55 6.56 -8.59 9.30
N GLN A 56 5.89 -9.03 8.24
CA GLN A 56 5.92 -10.40 7.74
C GLN A 56 7.27 -10.74 7.11
N VAL A 57 7.74 -9.93 6.16
CA VAL A 57 9.05 -10.12 5.52
C VAL A 57 10.19 -9.97 6.52
N GLY A 58 10.02 -9.09 7.53
CA GLY A 58 10.97 -8.96 8.62
C GLY A 58 11.08 -10.21 9.50
N ASN A 59 9.95 -10.88 9.79
CA ASN A 59 9.95 -12.14 10.53
C ASN A 59 10.51 -13.29 9.68
N ILE A 60 10.19 -13.35 8.39
CA ILE A 60 10.73 -14.34 7.45
C ILE A 60 12.27 -14.20 7.35
N LEU A 61 12.76 -12.97 7.26
CA LEU A 61 14.19 -12.69 7.28
C LEU A 61 14.84 -13.14 8.58
N ARG A 62 14.23 -12.83 9.72
CA ARG A 62 14.72 -13.28 11.03
C ARG A 62 14.77 -14.81 11.11
N GLN A 63 13.78 -15.52 10.58
CA GLN A 63 13.77 -16.98 10.50
C GLN A 63 14.94 -17.52 9.68
N ASN A 64 15.24 -16.90 8.52
CA ASN A 64 16.38 -17.27 7.68
C ASN A 64 17.71 -17.04 8.41
N GLU A 65 17.84 -15.95 9.17
CA GLU A 65 19.05 -15.64 9.94
C GLU A 65 19.23 -16.56 11.16
N GLU A 66 18.16 -16.89 11.87
CA GLU A 66 18.22 -17.82 13.00
C GLU A 66 18.50 -19.26 12.56
N ALA A 67 18.08 -19.64 11.36
CA ALA A 67 18.30 -20.97 10.80
C ALA A 67 19.59 -21.11 9.97
N GLN A 68 20.36 -20.02 9.77
CA GLN A 68 21.45 -19.96 8.78
C GLN A 68 22.54 -21.04 8.95
N ASP A 69 22.76 -21.53 10.17
CA ASP A 69 23.74 -22.57 10.50
C ASP A 69 23.34 -23.96 9.99
N VAL A 70 22.05 -24.16 9.69
CA VAL A 70 21.47 -25.45 9.27
C VAL A 70 20.70 -25.37 7.95
N VAL A 71 20.22 -24.19 7.56
CA VAL A 71 19.50 -23.92 6.32
C VAL A 71 20.10 -22.66 5.69
N PRO A 72 20.65 -22.72 4.46
CA PRO A 72 21.20 -21.54 3.80
C PRO A 72 20.14 -20.42 3.69
N PRO A 73 20.48 -19.17 4.05
CA PRO A 73 19.54 -18.06 3.99
C PRO A 73 19.20 -17.69 2.55
N MET A 74 17.93 -17.37 2.30
CA MET A 74 17.47 -16.86 1.01
C MET A 74 17.61 -15.32 0.94
N PRO A 75 17.85 -14.75 -0.25
CA PRO A 75 17.98 -13.31 -0.42
C PRO A 75 16.63 -12.59 -0.30
N MET A 76 16.67 -11.29 0.01
CA MET A 76 15.47 -10.50 0.33
C MET A 76 14.38 -10.52 -0.75
N ASP A 77 14.73 -10.56 -2.03
CA ASP A 77 13.78 -10.67 -3.14
C ASP A 77 12.97 -11.98 -3.11
N VAL A 78 13.61 -13.10 -2.74
CA VAL A 78 12.92 -14.38 -2.50
C VAL A 78 11.99 -14.29 -1.29
N LEU A 79 12.45 -13.67 -0.19
CA LEU A 79 11.64 -13.49 1.02
C LEU A 79 10.41 -12.60 0.77
N ASN A 80 10.53 -11.61 -0.12
CA ASN A 80 9.38 -10.84 -0.59
C ASN A 80 8.38 -11.76 -1.30
N GLY A 81 8.84 -12.67 -2.16
CA GLY A 81 7.99 -13.68 -2.81
C GLY A 81 7.27 -14.59 -1.81
N GLU A 82 7.97 -15.08 -0.78
CA GLU A 82 7.37 -15.87 0.31
C GLU A 82 6.27 -15.08 1.02
N SER A 83 6.51 -13.81 1.33
CA SER A 83 5.54 -12.95 2.01
C SER A 83 4.28 -12.68 1.17
N GLN A 84 4.41 -12.62 -0.18
CA GLN A 84 3.26 -12.54 -1.09
C GLN A 84 2.41 -13.80 -1.04
N GLY A 85 3.04 -14.97 -1.04
CA GLY A 85 2.33 -16.25 -0.90
C GLY A 85 1.61 -16.35 0.46
N PHE A 86 2.31 -16.00 1.54
CA PHE A 86 1.77 -16.03 2.90
C PHE A 86 0.54 -15.14 3.07
N ILE A 87 0.67 -13.83 2.79
CA ILE A 87 -0.41 -12.87 2.98
C ILE A 87 -1.52 -13.08 1.93
N GLY A 88 -1.13 -13.34 0.68
CA GLY A 88 -2.03 -13.62 -0.42
C GLY A 88 -2.93 -14.82 -0.14
N TYR A 89 -2.39 -15.89 0.45
CA TYR A 89 -3.19 -17.04 0.90
C TYR A 89 -4.28 -16.63 1.90
N MET A 90 -3.92 -15.89 2.95
CA MET A 90 -4.89 -15.45 3.97
C MET A 90 -5.98 -14.57 3.36
N MET A 91 -5.61 -13.67 2.45
CA MET A 91 -6.53 -12.75 1.78
C MET A 91 -7.48 -13.48 0.83
N VAL A 92 -6.96 -14.34 -0.05
CA VAL A 92 -7.76 -15.13 -0.99
C VAL A 92 -8.77 -15.98 -0.24
N GLN A 93 -8.32 -16.72 0.79
CA GLN A 93 -9.21 -17.57 1.58
C GLN A 93 -10.30 -16.76 2.29
N SER A 94 -9.94 -15.62 2.90
CA SER A 94 -10.88 -14.80 3.66
C SER A 94 -11.90 -14.12 2.74
N LEU A 95 -11.46 -13.52 1.63
CA LEU A 95 -12.35 -12.88 0.65
C LEU A 95 -13.31 -13.88 0.00
N LEU A 96 -12.83 -15.06 -0.41
CA LEU A 96 -13.71 -16.10 -0.98
C LEU A 96 -14.81 -16.50 0.01
N ASN A 97 -14.47 -16.67 1.28
CA ASN A 97 -15.44 -17.02 2.32
C ASN A 97 -16.48 -15.90 2.53
N GLU A 98 -16.06 -14.64 2.60
CA GLU A 98 -16.97 -13.51 2.75
C GLU A 98 -17.87 -13.32 1.52
N LEU A 99 -17.32 -13.44 0.30
CA LEU A 99 -18.10 -13.38 -0.94
C LEU A 99 -19.14 -14.49 -1.01
N LYS A 100 -18.77 -15.72 -0.62
CA LYS A 100 -19.68 -16.86 -0.57
C LYS A 100 -20.83 -16.62 0.42
N GLN A 101 -20.56 -16.05 1.59
CA GLN A 101 -21.60 -15.68 2.55
C GLN A 101 -22.54 -14.59 2.01
N LEU A 102 -22.02 -13.67 1.20
CA LEU A 102 -22.80 -12.64 0.52
C LEU A 102 -23.53 -13.15 -0.75
N GLY A 103 -23.40 -14.43 -1.10
CA GLY A 103 -23.99 -15.02 -2.31
C GLY A 103 -23.29 -14.59 -3.61
N HIS A 104 -22.10 -13.99 -3.53
CA HIS A 104 -21.31 -13.54 -4.66
C HIS A 104 -20.34 -14.63 -5.14
N LYS A 105 -20.13 -14.72 -6.46
CA LYS A 105 -19.36 -15.81 -7.09
C LYS A 105 -18.06 -15.37 -7.77
N ALA A 106 -17.64 -14.12 -7.59
CA ALA A 106 -16.36 -13.66 -8.15
C ALA A 106 -15.21 -14.55 -7.66
N PRO A 107 -14.37 -15.06 -8.57
CA PRO A 107 -13.13 -15.70 -8.17
C PRO A 107 -12.19 -14.68 -7.51
N VAL A 108 -11.35 -15.17 -6.60
CA VAL A 108 -10.29 -14.37 -5.97
C VAL A 108 -8.97 -15.08 -6.24
N VAL A 109 -7.99 -14.34 -6.73
CA VAL A 109 -6.66 -14.88 -7.07
C VAL A 109 -5.57 -14.02 -6.45
N ASN A 110 -4.48 -14.65 -6.02
CA ASN A 110 -3.25 -13.97 -5.66
C ASN A 110 -2.23 -14.18 -6.77
N LEU A 111 -1.75 -13.09 -7.38
CA LEU A 111 -0.76 -13.15 -8.43
C LEU A 111 0.60 -12.71 -7.87
N LEU A 112 1.56 -13.63 -7.91
CA LEU A 112 2.95 -13.32 -7.60
C LEU A 112 3.42 -12.22 -8.55
N THR A 113 3.91 -11.10 -8.01
CA THR A 113 4.16 -9.89 -8.78
C THR A 113 5.60 -9.42 -8.62
N ARG A 114 6.24 -9.13 -9.75
CA ARG A 114 7.58 -8.54 -9.87
C ARG A 114 7.47 -7.09 -10.30
N VAL A 115 8.36 -6.27 -9.78
CA VAL A 115 8.37 -4.83 -10.02
C VAL A 115 9.77 -4.40 -10.41
N GLU A 116 9.86 -3.87 -11.62
CA GLU A 116 11.08 -3.32 -12.16
C GLU A 116 11.47 -2.06 -11.39
N VAL A 117 12.73 -1.99 -10.99
CA VAL A 117 13.35 -0.83 -10.33
C VAL A 117 14.69 -0.48 -10.99
N SER A 118 15.18 0.73 -10.73
CA SER A 118 16.51 1.14 -11.19
C SER A 118 17.59 0.56 -10.28
N LYS A 119 18.63 -0.07 -10.87
CA LYS A 119 19.83 -0.45 -10.12
C LYS A 119 20.61 0.77 -9.56
N ASP A 120 20.38 1.94 -10.16
CA ASP A 120 21.04 3.20 -9.82
C ASP A 120 20.16 4.10 -8.93
N ASP A 121 19.10 3.56 -8.33
CA ASP A 121 18.26 4.32 -7.38
C ASP A 121 19.09 4.74 -6.16
N GLU A 122 19.00 6.02 -5.78
CA GLU A 122 19.80 6.58 -4.69
C GLU A 122 19.48 5.95 -3.33
N ASP A 123 18.30 5.34 -3.14
CA ASP A 123 17.94 4.67 -1.89
C ASP A 123 18.78 3.39 -1.64
N PHE A 124 19.49 2.87 -2.65
CA PHE A 124 20.51 1.83 -2.46
C PHE A 124 21.75 2.36 -1.72
N LYS A 125 22.05 3.66 -1.81
CA LYS A 125 23.18 4.29 -1.11
C LYS A 125 22.81 4.74 0.30
N ASP A 126 21.56 5.19 0.51
CA ASP A 126 21.04 5.58 1.82
C ASP A 126 19.68 4.90 2.12
N PRO A 127 19.70 3.61 2.52
CA PRO A 127 18.49 2.83 2.80
C PRO A 127 17.55 3.52 3.81
N SER A 128 16.27 3.61 3.49
CA SER A 128 15.31 4.35 4.34
C SER A 128 14.14 3.51 4.86
N LYS A 129 13.88 2.33 4.29
CA LYS A 129 12.65 1.55 4.57
C LYS A 129 12.81 0.62 5.76
N PRO A 130 12.04 0.81 6.85
CA PRO A 130 12.19 -0.02 8.04
C PRO A 130 11.49 -1.38 7.91
N ILE A 131 12.20 -2.45 8.27
CA ILE A 131 11.73 -3.85 8.28
C ILE A 131 11.96 -4.51 9.64
N GLY A 132 11.22 -5.59 9.92
CA GLY A 132 11.39 -6.36 11.16
C GLY A 132 10.94 -5.62 12.44
N PRO A 133 11.31 -6.15 13.62
CA PRO A 133 10.89 -5.60 14.91
C PRO A 133 11.63 -4.30 15.28
N PHE A 134 11.21 -3.67 16.37
CA PHE A 134 11.90 -2.54 17.00
C PHE A 134 12.98 -3.04 17.97
N TYR A 135 14.09 -2.31 18.03
CA TYR A 135 15.23 -2.54 18.91
C TYR A 135 15.50 -1.29 19.75
N SER A 136 16.14 -1.47 20.92
CA SER A 136 16.77 -0.36 21.64
C SER A 136 17.98 0.17 20.87
N GLU A 137 18.46 1.37 21.22
CA GLU A 137 19.66 1.95 20.61
C GLU A 137 20.90 1.07 20.85
N GLU A 138 21.04 0.48 22.04
CA GLU A 138 22.15 -0.40 22.38
C GLU A 138 22.13 -1.68 21.54
N GLU A 139 20.98 -2.34 21.42
CA GLU A 139 20.80 -3.50 20.56
C GLU A 139 21.07 -3.16 19.10
N ALA A 140 20.60 -2.00 18.63
CA ALA A 140 20.79 -1.57 17.24
C ALA A 140 22.26 -1.34 16.90
N LYS A 141 23.04 -0.71 17.79
CA LYS A 141 24.49 -0.53 17.61
C LYS A 141 25.19 -1.88 17.52
N LYS A 142 24.86 -2.81 18.43
CA LYS A 142 25.41 -4.17 18.42
C LYS A 142 25.09 -4.91 17.12
N LEU A 143 23.84 -4.86 16.66
CA LEU A 143 23.41 -5.51 15.42
C LEU A 143 24.04 -4.88 14.17
N ALA A 144 24.27 -3.57 14.17
CA ALA A 144 24.98 -2.89 13.09
C ALA A 144 26.43 -3.39 12.98
N GLU A 145 27.12 -3.56 14.12
CA GLU A 145 28.51 -4.07 14.16
C GLU A 145 28.61 -5.56 13.84
N GLU A 146 27.74 -6.40 14.43
CA GLU A 146 27.81 -7.85 14.31
C GLU A 146 27.28 -8.36 12.96
N ARG A 147 26.28 -7.68 12.38
CA ARG A 147 25.55 -8.16 11.20
C ARG A 147 25.63 -7.22 10.00
N ASN A 148 26.38 -6.12 10.10
CA ASN A 148 26.48 -5.09 9.06
C ASN A 148 25.11 -4.55 8.63
N TRP A 149 24.19 -4.41 9.59
CA TRP A 149 22.86 -3.88 9.33
C TRP A 149 22.84 -2.36 9.30
N ASN A 150 22.17 -1.80 8.30
CA ASN A 150 21.78 -0.40 8.34
C ASN A 150 20.64 -0.26 9.36
N MET A 151 20.86 0.49 10.43
CA MET A 151 19.89 0.75 11.48
C MET A 151 19.54 2.24 11.50
N LYS A 152 18.25 2.59 11.58
CA LYS A 152 17.80 3.98 11.75
C LYS A 152 16.75 4.07 12.86
N GLU A 153 16.74 5.22 13.54
CA GLU A 153 15.68 5.55 14.49
C GLU A 153 14.34 5.78 13.74
N ASP A 154 13.26 5.18 14.24
CA ASP A 154 11.92 5.31 13.67
C ASP A 154 11.00 6.07 14.63
N SER A 155 11.03 7.41 14.51
CA SER A 155 10.04 8.33 15.11
C SER A 155 9.90 8.18 16.64
N ASN A 156 11.00 8.07 17.38
CA ASN A 156 11.03 7.81 18.83
C ASN A 156 10.37 6.49 19.28
N ARG A 157 10.06 5.57 18.37
CA ARG A 157 9.49 4.25 18.69
C ARG A 157 10.56 3.17 18.91
N GLY A 158 11.82 3.54 18.75
CA GLY A 158 12.98 2.65 18.76
C GLY A 158 13.71 2.65 17.42
N TRP A 159 14.66 1.73 17.29
CA TRP A 159 15.49 1.55 16.10
C TRP A 159 14.98 0.37 15.27
N ARG A 160 15.11 0.45 13.95
CA ARG A 160 14.77 -0.66 13.04
C ARG A 160 15.84 -0.84 11.98
N ARG A 161 15.97 -2.08 11.49
CA ARG A 161 16.76 -2.36 10.29
C ARG A 161 16.10 -1.67 9.11
N VAL A 162 16.90 -0.95 8.32
CA VAL A 162 16.47 -0.32 7.09
C VAL A 162 17.07 -1.01 5.87
N VAL A 163 16.28 -1.11 4.82
CA VAL A 163 16.66 -1.67 3.52
C VAL A 163 16.32 -0.68 2.40
N PRO A 164 16.93 -0.82 1.22
CA PRO A 164 16.59 0.01 0.07
C PRO A 164 15.10 -0.12 -0.29
N SER A 165 14.47 0.98 -0.63
CA SER A 165 13.11 1.13 -1.14
C SER A 165 13.11 1.96 -2.42
N PRO A 166 13.68 1.43 -3.51
CA PRO A 166 13.74 2.08 -4.80
C PRO A 166 12.34 2.37 -5.35
N LYS A 167 12.23 3.33 -6.26
CA LYS A 167 10.96 3.68 -6.88
C LYS A 167 10.53 2.62 -7.90
N PRO A 168 9.25 2.23 -7.94
CA PRO A 168 8.74 1.29 -8.93
C PRO A 168 8.71 1.94 -10.32
N ILE A 169 9.35 1.30 -11.30
CA ILE A 169 9.37 1.73 -12.71
C ILE A 169 8.24 1.08 -13.49
N LYS A 170 7.98 -0.21 -13.27
CA LYS A 170 6.99 -1.00 -14.02
C LYS A 170 6.53 -2.22 -13.22
N ILE A 171 5.24 -2.54 -13.28
CA ILE A 171 4.73 -3.81 -12.76
C ILE A 171 4.73 -4.83 -13.91
N LEU A 172 5.56 -5.88 -13.80
CA LEU A 172 5.77 -6.80 -14.93
C LEU A 172 4.51 -7.58 -15.29
N GLU A 173 3.67 -7.89 -14.30
CA GLU A 173 2.42 -8.62 -14.46
C GLU A 173 1.18 -7.72 -14.62
N ALA A 174 1.33 -6.40 -14.79
CA ALA A 174 0.19 -5.45 -14.89
C ALA A 174 -0.88 -5.87 -15.91
N GLN A 175 -0.47 -6.32 -17.10
CA GLN A 175 -1.43 -6.72 -18.14
C GLN A 175 -2.28 -7.91 -17.70
N ALA A 176 -1.66 -8.94 -17.09
CA ALA A 176 -2.40 -10.10 -16.59
C ALA A 176 -3.35 -9.71 -15.44
N ILE A 177 -2.91 -8.81 -14.54
CA ILE A 177 -3.74 -8.28 -13.45
C ILE A 177 -4.96 -7.56 -14.02
N LYS A 178 -4.75 -6.72 -15.04
CA LYS A 178 -5.81 -5.99 -15.72
C LYS A 178 -6.82 -6.93 -16.37
N ASP A 179 -6.35 -7.91 -17.15
CA ASP A 179 -7.22 -8.86 -17.85
C ASP A 179 -8.08 -9.66 -16.86
N LEU A 180 -7.49 -10.10 -15.75
CA LEU A 180 -8.20 -10.80 -14.68
C LEU A 180 -9.26 -9.92 -14.02
N ALA A 181 -8.92 -8.68 -13.66
CA ALA A 181 -9.85 -7.74 -13.07
C ALA A 181 -11.00 -7.39 -14.05
N GLU A 182 -10.69 -7.24 -15.34
CA GLU A 182 -11.68 -6.96 -16.38
C GLU A 182 -12.66 -8.11 -16.56
N ALA A 183 -12.18 -9.35 -16.44
CA ALA A 183 -12.99 -10.57 -16.44
C ALA A 183 -13.81 -10.79 -15.14
N GLY A 184 -13.76 -9.87 -14.17
CA GLY A 184 -14.55 -9.90 -12.94
C GLY A 184 -13.92 -10.70 -11.80
N ASN A 185 -12.63 -11.03 -11.90
CA ASN A 185 -11.88 -11.60 -10.78
C ASN A 185 -11.49 -10.48 -9.79
N VAL A 186 -11.45 -10.83 -8.51
CA VAL A 186 -10.77 -10.02 -7.50
C VAL A 186 -9.31 -10.42 -7.49
N VAL A 187 -8.41 -9.47 -7.72
CA VAL A 187 -6.98 -9.77 -7.86
C VAL A 187 -6.21 -9.18 -6.69
N VAL A 188 -5.53 -10.03 -5.91
CA VAL A 188 -4.50 -9.62 -4.96
C VAL A 188 -3.16 -9.65 -5.70
N ALA A 189 -2.43 -8.54 -5.70
CA ALA A 189 -1.18 -8.38 -6.43
C ALA A 189 -0.24 -7.38 -5.73
N CYS A 190 1.00 -7.25 -6.21
CA CYS A 190 2.02 -6.36 -5.64
C CYS A 190 2.16 -6.48 -4.12
N GLY A 191 2.01 -7.69 -3.56
CA GLY A 191 2.12 -7.90 -2.12
C GLY A 191 3.49 -7.46 -1.62
N GLY A 192 3.52 -6.66 -0.56
CA GLY A 192 4.75 -6.06 -0.05
C GLY A 192 5.35 -4.95 -0.91
N GLY A 193 4.63 -4.48 -1.92
CA GLY A 193 5.17 -3.59 -2.96
C GLY A 193 5.69 -4.33 -4.20
N GLY A 194 5.68 -5.66 -4.21
CA GLY A 194 6.19 -6.48 -5.30
C GLY A 194 7.62 -6.98 -5.08
N ILE A 195 8.02 -8.02 -5.82
CA ILE A 195 9.41 -8.53 -5.81
C ILE A 195 10.26 -7.59 -6.66
N PRO A 196 11.24 -6.88 -6.07
CA PRO A 196 12.11 -5.97 -6.81
C PRO A 196 13.02 -6.72 -7.78
N VAL A 197 13.02 -6.29 -9.04
CA VAL A 197 13.89 -6.83 -10.08
C VAL A 197 14.50 -5.69 -10.91
N VAL A 198 15.67 -5.92 -11.48
CA VAL A 198 16.33 -5.01 -12.43
C VAL A 198 16.33 -5.63 -13.83
N SER A 199 16.13 -4.81 -14.86
CA SER A 199 16.30 -5.25 -16.24
C SER A 199 17.79 -5.38 -16.57
N LYS A 200 18.18 -6.49 -17.20
CA LYS A 200 19.51 -6.70 -17.77
C LYS A 200 19.58 -6.17 -19.20
N GLU A 201 20.80 -6.06 -19.73
CA GLU A 201 21.05 -5.60 -21.11
C GLU A 201 20.46 -6.54 -22.18
N ASP A 202 20.32 -7.83 -21.87
CA ASP A 202 19.73 -8.84 -22.74
C ASP A 202 18.18 -8.90 -22.68
N GLY A 203 17.56 -8.00 -21.90
CA GLY A 203 16.11 -7.94 -21.69
C GLY A 203 15.56 -8.94 -20.68
N THR A 204 16.41 -9.72 -20.02
CA THR A 204 16.01 -10.56 -18.88
C THR A 204 15.95 -9.76 -17.58
N TYR A 205 15.46 -10.37 -16.51
CA TYR A 205 15.32 -9.74 -15.19
C TYR A 205 16.09 -10.52 -14.13
N GLU A 206 16.61 -9.80 -13.13
CA GLU A 206 17.26 -10.38 -11.94
C GLU A 206 16.77 -9.71 -10.67
N GLY A 207 16.59 -10.52 -9.63
CA GLY A 207 16.19 -10.04 -8.30
C GLY A 207 17.26 -9.15 -7.68
N ILE A 208 16.82 -8.14 -6.95
CA ILE A 208 17.70 -7.26 -6.19
C ILE A 208 17.18 -7.10 -4.76
N GLU A 209 18.07 -7.09 -3.78
CA GLU A 209 17.65 -7.02 -2.38
C GLU A 209 17.12 -5.62 -2.01
N ALA A 210 15.80 -5.51 -1.96
CA ALA A 210 15.09 -4.29 -1.61
C ALA A 210 13.67 -4.61 -1.10
N VAL A 211 12.98 -3.61 -0.54
CA VAL A 211 11.55 -3.66 -0.23
C VAL A 211 10.91 -2.38 -0.74
N ILE A 212 10.09 -2.50 -1.77
CA ILE A 212 9.47 -1.35 -2.43
C ILE A 212 8.33 -0.81 -1.56
N ASP A 213 8.16 0.50 -1.53
CA ASP A 213 7.00 1.07 -0.87
C ASP A 213 5.69 0.65 -1.54
N LYS A 214 4.84 -0.03 -0.78
CA LYS A 214 3.55 -0.55 -1.25
C LYS A 214 2.61 0.51 -1.80
N ASP A 215 2.62 1.74 -1.27
CA ASP A 215 1.69 2.79 -1.69
C ASP A 215 2.16 3.34 -3.04
N ARG A 216 3.48 3.43 -3.26
CA ARG A 216 4.09 3.73 -4.57
C ARG A 216 3.80 2.64 -5.60
N SER A 217 3.97 1.36 -5.25
CA SER A 217 3.63 0.25 -6.16
C SER A 217 2.14 0.14 -6.41
N GLY A 218 1.30 0.43 -5.41
CA GLY A 218 -0.15 0.50 -5.55
C GLY A 218 -0.58 1.60 -6.52
N CYS A 219 0.01 2.79 -6.40
CA CYS A 219 -0.16 3.88 -7.35
C CYS A 219 0.24 3.43 -8.75
N LYS A 220 1.46 2.89 -8.90
CA LYS A 220 2.00 2.42 -10.18
C LYS A 220 1.11 1.36 -10.84
N LEU A 221 0.64 0.40 -10.06
CA LEU A 221 -0.31 -0.60 -10.54
C LEU A 221 -1.62 0.04 -10.98
N ALA A 222 -2.16 0.98 -10.21
CA ALA A 222 -3.41 1.66 -10.54
C ALA A 222 -3.33 2.40 -11.89
N GLU A 223 -2.18 3.02 -12.20
CA GLU A 223 -1.94 3.63 -13.52
C GLU A 223 -1.93 2.56 -14.62
N GLU A 224 -1.15 1.48 -14.44
CA GLU A 224 -0.94 0.47 -15.47
C GLU A 224 -2.17 -0.41 -15.74
N VAL A 225 -3.07 -0.55 -14.76
CA VAL A 225 -4.37 -1.21 -14.94
C VAL A 225 -5.49 -0.26 -15.38
N ASN A 226 -5.21 1.03 -15.59
CA ASN A 226 -6.19 2.08 -15.90
C ASN A 226 -7.36 2.12 -14.89
N ALA A 227 -7.05 2.12 -13.60
CA ALA A 227 -8.09 2.18 -12.57
C ALA A 227 -8.81 3.53 -12.57
N ASP A 228 -10.09 3.52 -12.17
CA ASP A 228 -10.87 4.75 -11.98
C ASP A 228 -10.54 5.41 -10.63
N VAL A 229 -10.24 4.57 -9.63
CA VAL A 229 -9.98 5.00 -8.25
C VAL A 229 -8.77 4.28 -7.68
N PHE A 230 -7.86 5.05 -7.07
CA PHE A 230 -6.79 4.52 -6.22
C PHE A 230 -7.09 4.87 -4.76
N MET A 231 -7.20 3.86 -3.91
CA MET A 231 -7.58 4.01 -2.52
C MET A 231 -6.50 3.46 -1.60
N ILE A 232 -5.99 4.30 -0.70
CA ILE A 232 -5.01 3.91 0.32
C ILE A 232 -5.73 3.78 1.65
N LEU A 233 -5.67 2.59 2.24
CA LEU A 233 -6.26 2.33 3.55
C LEU A 233 -5.21 2.45 4.67
N THR A 234 -5.55 3.23 5.69
CA THR A 234 -4.69 3.51 6.83
C THR A 234 -5.48 3.42 8.15
N ASP A 235 -4.85 3.81 9.26
CA ASP A 235 -5.37 3.84 10.62
C ASP A 235 -6.14 5.12 10.99
N VAL A 236 -6.24 6.07 10.07
CA VAL A 236 -6.94 7.35 10.26
C VAL A 236 -8.02 7.54 9.21
N ASP A 237 -9.13 8.15 9.61
CA ASP A 237 -10.27 8.41 8.74
C ASP A 237 -9.95 9.40 7.62
N ASN A 238 -9.05 10.35 7.86
CA ASN A 238 -8.65 11.42 6.95
C ASN A 238 -7.15 11.71 7.08
N VAL A 239 -6.59 12.36 6.07
CA VAL A 239 -5.32 13.09 6.18
C VAL A 239 -5.54 14.35 7.00
N PHE A 240 -4.57 14.72 7.84
CA PHE A 240 -4.63 15.92 8.66
C PHE A 240 -3.46 16.85 8.39
N ILE A 241 -3.69 18.16 8.41
CA ILE A 241 -2.65 19.15 8.64
C ILE A 241 -2.54 19.44 10.13
N ASN A 242 -1.36 19.89 10.57
CA ASN A 242 -1.06 20.14 11.98
C ASN A 242 -1.35 18.91 12.86
N PHE A 243 -1.00 17.73 12.35
CA PHE A 243 -1.26 16.46 13.03
C PHE A 243 -0.70 16.45 14.46
N GLY A 244 -1.54 16.08 15.42
CA GLY A 244 -1.20 16.04 16.85
C GLY A 244 -1.14 17.42 17.54
N LYS A 245 -1.48 18.52 16.85
CA LYS A 245 -1.47 19.88 17.42
C LYS A 245 -2.90 20.38 17.73
N PRO A 246 -3.06 21.41 18.58
CA PRO A 246 -4.38 21.97 18.91
C PRO A 246 -5.18 22.48 17.70
N ASP A 247 -4.48 22.90 16.64
CA ASP A 247 -5.05 23.40 15.38
C ASP A 247 -5.06 22.32 14.29
N GLN A 248 -5.08 21.04 14.67
CA GLN A 248 -5.25 19.91 13.75
C GLN A 248 -6.53 20.07 12.94
N LYS A 249 -6.42 19.91 11.61
CA LYS A 249 -7.55 20.00 10.69
C LYS A 249 -7.57 18.82 9.74
N SER A 250 -8.73 18.16 9.63
CA SER A 250 -8.95 17.11 8.63
C SER A 250 -9.04 17.71 7.23
N LEU A 251 -8.41 17.02 6.29
CA LEU A 251 -8.53 17.26 4.87
C LEU A 251 -9.61 16.33 4.32
N GLU A 252 -10.63 16.91 3.71
CA GLU A 252 -11.73 16.16 3.08
C GLU A 252 -11.52 16.14 1.57
N LYS A 253 -12.24 16.98 0.82
CA LYS A 253 -12.09 17.07 -0.64
C LYS A 253 -11.04 18.13 -0.98
N LEU A 254 -10.07 17.76 -1.81
CA LEU A 254 -8.98 18.62 -2.24
C LEU A 254 -8.78 18.50 -3.76
N THR A 255 -8.44 19.63 -4.36
CA THR A 255 -7.81 19.69 -5.68
C THR A 255 -6.35 19.25 -5.60
N ILE A 256 -5.75 18.96 -6.76
CA ILE A 256 -4.33 18.62 -6.85
C ILE A 256 -3.47 19.79 -6.33
N THR A 257 -3.80 21.02 -6.74
CA THR A 257 -3.08 22.25 -6.36
C THR A 257 -3.10 22.49 -4.85
N GLU A 258 -4.23 22.25 -4.17
CA GLU A 258 -4.33 22.42 -2.72
C GLU A 258 -3.46 21.40 -1.98
N LEU A 259 -3.47 20.14 -2.41
CA LEU A 259 -2.66 19.10 -1.79
C LEU A 259 -1.16 19.35 -2.01
N GLU A 260 -0.77 19.78 -3.22
CA GLU A 260 0.61 20.19 -3.52
C GLU A 260 1.11 21.29 -2.60
N ALA A 261 0.28 22.30 -2.31
CA ALA A 261 0.63 23.37 -1.39
C ALA A 261 0.94 22.83 0.01
N TYR A 262 0.14 21.87 0.51
CA TYR A 262 0.39 21.25 1.81
C TYR A 262 1.63 20.35 1.83
N VAL A 263 1.91 19.62 0.74
CA VAL A 263 3.14 18.82 0.60
C VAL A 263 4.36 19.74 0.63
N ASN A 264 4.36 20.83 -0.13
CA ASN A 264 5.46 21.78 -0.20
C ASN A 264 5.69 22.52 1.12
N ALA A 265 4.63 22.73 1.90
CA ALA A 265 4.71 23.29 3.24
C ALA A 265 5.18 22.29 4.32
N GLY A 266 5.44 21.02 3.95
CA GLY A 266 6.03 20.02 4.85
C GLY A 266 5.07 19.49 5.92
N HIS A 267 3.75 19.50 5.68
CA HIS A 267 2.77 19.04 6.67
C HIS A 267 2.78 17.53 6.94
N PHE A 268 3.33 16.71 6.04
CA PHE A 268 3.21 15.25 6.09
C PHE A 268 4.54 14.57 6.42
N ALA A 269 4.53 13.71 7.44
CA ALA A 269 5.73 13.02 7.91
C ALA A 269 6.25 11.98 6.90
N LYS A 270 7.56 12.02 6.61
CA LYS A 270 8.22 11.19 5.59
C LYS A 270 8.12 9.67 5.81
N GLY A 271 7.97 9.21 7.06
CA GLY A 271 7.90 7.79 7.41
C GLY A 271 6.49 7.19 7.43
N SER A 272 5.44 7.99 7.22
CA SER A 272 4.05 7.53 7.35
C SER A 272 3.12 8.15 6.30
N MET A 273 2.64 9.36 6.53
CA MET A 273 1.63 10.00 5.68
C MET A 273 2.21 10.58 4.39
N GLY A 274 3.49 10.98 4.39
CA GLY A 274 4.17 11.55 3.22
C GLY A 274 4.07 10.65 1.98
N PRO A 275 4.55 9.39 2.02
CA PRO A 275 4.46 8.46 0.88
C PRO A 275 3.02 8.20 0.40
N LYS A 276 2.04 8.23 1.31
CA LYS A 276 0.61 8.08 0.98
C LYS A 276 0.09 9.25 0.18
N VAL A 277 0.36 10.46 0.68
CA VAL A 277 -0.03 11.71 0.02
C VAL A 277 0.66 11.85 -1.32
N GLU A 278 1.96 11.56 -1.42
CA GLU A 278 2.70 11.57 -2.68
C GLU A 278 2.09 10.62 -3.71
N SER A 279 1.78 9.38 -3.30
CA SER A 279 1.19 8.37 -4.17
C SER A 279 -0.23 8.75 -4.61
N ALA A 280 -1.06 9.23 -3.69
CA ALA A 280 -2.41 9.71 -3.99
C ALA A 280 -2.38 10.92 -4.93
N LEU A 281 -1.47 11.88 -4.70
CA LEU A 281 -1.29 13.04 -5.55
C LEU A 281 -0.84 12.65 -6.96
N ASN A 282 0.15 11.75 -7.08
CA ASN A 282 0.66 11.29 -8.37
C ASN A 282 -0.42 10.60 -9.20
N PHE A 283 -1.22 9.72 -8.59
CA PHE A 283 -2.35 9.08 -9.29
C PHE A 283 -3.41 10.11 -9.71
N ALA A 284 -3.76 11.05 -8.83
CA ALA A 284 -4.81 12.04 -9.10
C ALA A 284 -4.46 12.98 -10.28
N LYS A 285 -3.17 13.15 -10.60
CA LYS A 285 -2.70 13.91 -11.77
C LYS A 285 -3.07 13.27 -13.11
N GLN A 286 -3.45 12.01 -13.12
CA GLN A 286 -3.94 11.36 -14.32
C GLN A 286 -5.34 11.87 -14.67
N ALA A 287 -5.64 11.96 -15.97
CA ALA A 287 -6.93 12.43 -16.42
C ALA A 287 -8.05 11.53 -15.89
N LYS A 288 -9.04 12.14 -15.21
CA LYS A 288 -10.23 11.48 -14.64
C LYS A 288 -9.96 10.50 -13.49
N ALA A 289 -8.76 10.51 -12.92
CA ALA A 289 -8.43 9.71 -11.75
C ALA A 289 -8.98 10.34 -10.47
N THR A 290 -9.37 9.51 -9.51
CA THR A 290 -9.68 9.93 -8.14
C THR A 290 -8.82 9.14 -7.17
N SER A 291 -8.11 9.84 -6.28
CA SER A 291 -7.40 9.19 -5.17
C SER A 291 -8.16 9.39 -3.87
N ILE A 292 -8.13 8.37 -3.01
CA ILE A 292 -8.80 8.39 -1.71
C ILE A 292 -7.84 7.89 -0.64
N ILE A 293 -7.74 8.59 0.48
CA ILE A 293 -7.05 8.11 1.69
C ILE A 293 -8.08 8.06 2.82
N CYS A 294 -8.30 6.88 3.39
CA CYS A 294 -9.25 6.69 4.49
C CYS A 294 -8.91 5.49 5.37
N SER A 295 -9.68 5.31 6.44
CA SER A 295 -9.65 4.08 7.25
C SER A 295 -10.44 2.96 6.58
N LEU A 296 -10.10 1.73 6.96
CA LEU A 296 -10.75 0.52 6.44
C LEU A 296 -12.26 0.51 6.68
N GLU A 297 -12.68 1.01 7.84
CA GLU A 297 -14.08 1.07 8.27
C GLU A 297 -14.92 2.07 7.47
N LYS A 298 -14.25 2.99 6.75
CA LYS A 298 -14.86 4.08 5.98
C LYS A 298 -14.80 3.86 4.47
N VAL A 299 -14.31 2.71 4.02
CA VAL A 299 -14.12 2.35 2.61
C VAL A 299 -15.35 2.62 1.73
N ASP A 300 -16.53 2.20 2.18
CA ASP A 300 -17.80 2.34 1.45
C ASP A 300 -18.24 3.82 1.39
N GLN A 301 -18.18 4.51 2.52
CA GLN A 301 -18.54 5.92 2.62
C GLN A 301 -17.58 6.81 1.83
N ALA A 302 -16.30 6.45 1.75
CA ALA A 302 -15.30 7.21 1.03
C ALA A 302 -15.49 7.13 -0.49
N LEU A 303 -15.84 5.95 -1.04
CA LEU A 303 -16.21 5.82 -2.45
C LEU A 303 -17.47 6.63 -2.82
N LEU A 304 -18.36 6.86 -1.86
CA LEU A 304 -19.55 7.69 -2.03
C LEU A 304 -19.29 9.19 -1.84
N GLY A 305 -18.05 9.59 -1.54
CA GLY A 305 -17.70 10.99 -1.33
C GLY A 305 -18.13 11.56 0.03
N LYS A 306 -18.40 10.69 1.01
CA LYS A 306 -18.97 11.04 2.33
C LYS A 306 -17.98 10.95 3.49
N SER A 307 -16.77 10.44 3.25
CA SER A 307 -15.68 10.36 4.23
C SER A 307 -14.33 10.23 3.52
N GLY A 308 -13.23 10.27 4.26
CA GLY A 308 -11.90 10.17 3.67
C GLY A 308 -11.41 11.50 3.10
N THR A 309 -10.11 11.52 2.81
CA THR A 309 -9.50 12.58 1.99
C THR A 309 -9.60 12.17 0.53
N ILE A 310 -10.27 12.99 -0.28
CA ILE A 310 -10.53 12.72 -1.70
C ILE A 310 -9.77 13.75 -2.51
N ILE A 311 -8.94 13.28 -3.44
CA ILE A 311 -8.10 14.10 -4.29
C ILE A 311 -8.57 13.92 -5.73
N SER A 312 -9.12 14.98 -6.32
CA SER A 312 -9.47 15.01 -7.75
C SER A 312 -9.66 16.44 -8.26
N ASP A 313 -9.42 16.67 -9.55
CA ASP A 313 -9.74 17.94 -10.23
C ASP A 313 -11.19 18.00 -10.75
N GLN A 314 -11.96 16.92 -10.61
CA GLN A 314 -13.36 16.87 -11.05
C GLN A 314 -14.32 17.68 -10.16
N HIS A 315 -13.84 18.24 -9.04
CA HIS A 315 -14.64 19.06 -8.13
C HIS A 315 -14.93 20.49 -8.64
N VAL A 316 -14.47 20.86 -9.85
CA VAL A 316 -14.58 22.23 -10.36
C VAL A 316 -15.93 22.55 -11.05
N GLU A 317 -16.82 21.58 -11.30
CA GLU A 317 -18.09 21.87 -12.01
C GLU A 317 -19.29 22.31 -11.14
N ASP A 318 -19.21 22.27 -9.80
CA ASP A 318 -20.28 22.81 -8.93
C ASP A 318 -20.02 24.29 -8.55
N LYS A 319 -19.87 25.15 -9.55
CA LYS A 319 -20.01 26.60 -9.40
C LYS A 319 -20.70 27.23 -10.64
N ASN A 320 -21.93 26.81 -10.91
CA ASN A 320 -22.91 27.71 -11.51
C ASN A 320 -23.89 28.16 -10.42
N GLY A 321 -23.55 29.28 -9.77
CA GLY A 321 -24.50 30.10 -9.04
C GLY A 321 -25.55 30.64 -10.01
N GLY A 322 -26.61 29.87 -10.23
CA GLY A 322 -27.85 30.36 -10.81
C GLY A 322 -28.66 31.03 -9.71
N SER A 323 -28.56 32.36 -9.62
CA SER A 323 -29.47 33.19 -8.83
C SER A 323 -30.94 32.87 -9.18
N PRO A 324 -31.85 32.73 -8.21
CA PRO A 324 -33.27 32.72 -8.51
C PRO A 324 -33.67 34.15 -8.88
N GLY A 325 -33.86 34.39 -10.18
CA GLY A 325 -34.48 35.61 -10.68
C GLY A 325 -35.91 35.70 -10.16
N LEU A 326 -36.11 36.50 -9.12
CA LEU A 326 -37.37 37.12 -8.78
C LEU A 326 -37.61 38.25 -9.78
N SER A 327 -38.68 38.15 -10.57
CA SER A 327 -39.34 39.32 -11.12
C SER A 327 -40.84 39.07 -11.30
N ALA A 328 -41.59 39.92 -10.61
CA ALA A 328 -42.99 40.37 -10.76
C ALA A 328 -43.91 39.66 -11.76
#